data_AF-A0A7R9GL48-F1
#
_entry.id   AF-A0A7R9GL48-F1
#
_cell.length_a   1.000
_cell.length_b   1.000
_cell.length_c   1.000
_cell.angle_alpha   90.00
_cell.angle_beta   90.00
_cell.angle_gamma   90.00
#
_symmetry.space_group_name_H-M   'P 1'
#
loop_
_entity.id
_entity.type
_entity.pdbx_description
1 polymer ?
#
loop_
_entity_poly.entity_id
_entity_poly.type
_entity_poly.pdbx_seq_one_letter_code
_entity_poly.pdbx_strand_id
1 'polypeptide(L)'
;MQIQTENDFWNWTHNVVIQETRAQNWYNGDAAYGLRGFLNDRNSRMMGYAILRQVRSQPNTCVIPVGMRKQNITSCVYYSEYIHEERGDFCTKWRRRASYIPDEECGWDEFSYKNSAELKSFPIVGKLDGYGGGGYVVKLQGRAEELSEKLKDLQQAEWTDHLTRAIFLEFSIYNANVNLFGLARIMFESIPGGG
;
A
#
# COMPACT_ATOMS: atom_id res chain seq x y z
N MET A 1 17.74 -2.05 6.96
CA MET A 1 17.25 -2.88 5.84
C MET A 1 17.05 -1.96 4.65
N GLN A 2 17.62 -2.30 3.50
CA GLN A 2 17.46 -1.54 2.26
C GLN A 2 16.43 -2.28 1.40
N ILE A 3 15.42 -1.57 0.91
CA ILE A 3 14.35 -2.13 0.08
C ILE A 3 14.70 -1.80 -1.37
N GLN A 4 14.87 -2.83 -2.21
CA GLN A 4 15.23 -2.68 -3.62
C GLN A 4 14.29 -3.43 -4.55
N THR A 5 13.51 -4.38 -4.02
CA THR A 5 12.59 -5.19 -4.81
C THR A 5 11.22 -5.24 -4.15
N GLU A 6 10.21 -5.64 -4.94
CA GLU A 6 8.86 -5.88 -4.43
C GLU A 6 8.83 -6.94 -3.31
N ASN A 7 9.67 -7.98 -3.43
CA ASN A 7 9.81 -8.99 -2.39
C ASN A 7 10.37 -8.41 -1.09
N ASP A 8 11.32 -7.46 -1.18
CA ASP A 8 11.83 -6.77 0.01
C ASP A 8 10.77 -5.90 0.66
N PHE A 9 9.91 -5.25 -0.15
CA PHE A 9 8.78 -4.48 0.36
C PHE A 9 7.80 -5.38 1.13
N TRP A 10 7.42 -6.54 0.59
CA TRP A 10 6.56 -7.47 1.31
C TRP A 10 7.23 -8.05 2.55
N ASN A 11 8.52 -8.41 2.48
CA ASN A 11 9.28 -8.84 3.64
C ASN A 11 9.33 -7.76 4.74
N TRP A 12 9.47 -6.49 4.36
CA TRP A 12 9.39 -5.37 5.30
C TRP A 12 7.98 -5.24 5.89
N THR A 13 6.94 -5.38 5.07
CA THR A 13 5.55 -5.25 5.51
C THR A 13 5.18 -6.34 6.51
N HIS A 14 5.56 -7.59 6.24
CA HIS A 14 5.29 -8.73 7.13
C HIS A 14 6.07 -8.67 8.44
N ASN A 15 7.37 -8.35 8.37
CA ASN A 15 8.25 -8.46 9.53
C ASN A 15 8.34 -7.18 10.35
N VAL A 16 8.27 -6.01 9.72
CA VAL A 16 8.49 -4.72 10.39
C VAL A 16 7.18 -4.00 10.67
N VAL A 17 6.31 -3.84 9.66
CA VAL A 17 5.11 -3.00 9.84
C VAL A 17 4.21 -3.56 10.93
N ILE A 18 3.94 -4.87 10.93
CA ILE A 18 3.09 -5.49 11.96
C ILE A 18 3.71 -5.39 13.35
N GLN A 19 5.02 -5.61 13.45
CA GLN A 19 5.74 -5.59 14.73
C GLN A 19 5.83 -4.18 15.31
N GLU A 20 6.07 -3.16 14.49
CA GLU A 20 6.30 -1.78 14.95
C GLU A 20 4.99 -1.00 15.18
N THR A 21 3.95 -1.28 14.39
CA THR A 21 2.65 -0.60 14.53
C THR A 21 1.80 -1.11 15.70
N ARG A 22 2.30 -2.12 16.43
CA ARG A 22 1.62 -2.75 17.56
C ARG A 22 2.59 -3.04 18.70
N ALA A 23 2.17 -2.74 19.93
CA ALA A 23 2.91 -3.13 21.12
C ALA A 23 3.08 -4.66 21.18
N GLN A 24 4.33 -5.11 21.15
CA GLN A 24 4.68 -6.53 21.34
C GLN A 24 4.74 -6.88 22.83
N ASN A 25 4.90 -8.18 23.11
CA ASN A 25 5.16 -8.68 24.46
C ASN A 25 6.37 -7.95 25.09
N TRP A 26 6.38 -7.93 26.42
CA TRP A 26 7.48 -7.40 27.19
C TRP A 26 8.74 -8.26 27.05
N TYR A 27 9.88 -7.70 27.46
CA TYR A 27 11.17 -8.39 27.40
C TYR A 27 11.20 -9.69 28.23
N ASN A 28 10.31 -9.81 29.22
CA ASN A 28 10.14 -11.00 30.05
C ASN A 28 9.12 -12.01 29.48
N GLY A 29 8.57 -11.76 28.29
CA GLY A 29 7.59 -12.62 27.62
C GLY A 29 6.14 -12.35 28.01
N ASP A 30 5.87 -11.48 28.98
CA ASP A 30 4.51 -11.14 29.39
C ASP A 30 3.77 -10.35 28.31
N ALA A 31 2.46 -10.60 28.20
CA ALA A 31 1.62 -9.84 27.30
C ALA A 31 1.52 -8.37 27.75
N ALA A 32 1.54 -7.46 26.77
CA ALA A 32 1.40 -6.03 26.98
C ALA A 32 -0.06 -5.62 27.25
N TYR A 33 -0.62 -6.08 28.37
CA TYR A 33 -2.00 -5.78 28.76
C TYR A 33 -2.26 -4.26 28.84
N GLY A 34 -3.40 -3.83 28.30
CA GLY A 34 -3.79 -2.40 28.28
C GLY A 34 -3.11 -1.56 27.20
N LEU A 35 -2.09 -2.07 26.51
CA LEU A 35 -1.36 -1.35 25.46
C LEU A 35 -1.91 -1.61 24.05
N ARG A 36 -3.18 -2.02 23.93
CA ARG A 36 -3.83 -2.19 22.63
C ARG A 36 -3.90 -0.85 21.90
N GLY A 37 -3.32 -0.81 20.70
CA GLY A 37 -3.25 0.40 19.88
C GLY A 37 -2.06 1.30 20.20
N PHE A 38 -1.16 0.90 21.09
CA PHE A 38 0.17 1.52 21.19
C PHE A 38 1.11 0.94 20.15
N LEU A 39 2.11 1.74 19.75
CA LEU A 39 3.25 1.25 18.97
C LEU A 39 4.14 0.35 19.82
N ASN A 40 5.13 -0.26 19.18
CA ASN A 40 6.13 -1.08 19.86
C ASN A 40 7.02 -0.30 20.86
N ASP A 41 7.00 1.03 20.80
CA ASP A 41 7.63 1.90 21.80
C ASP A 41 6.92 1.91 23.17
N ARG A 42 5.70 1.35 23.24
CA ARG A 42 4.83 1.24 24.42
C ARG A 42 4.45 2.58 25.06
N ASN A 43 4.70 3.70 24.39
CA ASN A 43 4.49 5.05 24.88
C ASN A 43 3.57 5.86 23.96
N SER A 44 3.71 5.67 22.65
CA SER A 44 2.94 6.40 21.64
C SER A 44 1.72 5.58 21.24
N ARG A 45 0.54 6.19 21.37
CA ARG A 45 -0.72 5.57 20.97
C ARG A 45 -1.04 5.92 19.52
N MET A 46 -1.30 4.92 18.69
CA MET A 46 -1.84 5.11 17.35
C MET A 46 -3.28 5.62 17.45
N MET A 47 -3.56 6.72 16.78
CA MET A 47 -4.90 7.30 16.68
C MET A 47 -5.59 6.68 15.47
N GLY A 48 -6.55 5.80 15.70
CA GLY A 48 -7.22 5.03 14.65
C GLY A 48 -6.42 3.79 14.23
N TYR A 49 -6.14 3.66 12.95
CA TYR A 49 -5.38 2.56 12.36
C TYR A 49 -4.47 3.08 11.24
N ALA A 50 -3.43 2.30 10.93
CA ALA A 50 -2.57 2.59 9.81
C ALA A 50 -3.23 2.18 8.49
N ILE A 51 -2.91 2.89 7.41
CA ILE A 51 -3.37 2.57 6.07
C ILE A 51 -2.19 2.34 5.15
N LEU A 52 -2.29 1.35 4.28
CA LEU A 52 -1.46 1.28 3.07
C LEU A 52 -2.29 1.82 1.92
N ARG A 53 -1.79 2.83 1.21
CA ARG A 53 -2.44 3.41 0.04
C ARG A 53 -1.54 3.23 -1.17
N GLN A 54 -2.04 2.60 -2.21
CA GLN A 54 -1.33 2.37 -3.45
C GLN A 54 -1.83 3.29 -4.55
N VAL A 55 -0.88 3.80 -5.33
CA VAL A 55 -1.10 4.56 -6.56
C VAL A 55 -0.57 3.75 -7.73
N ARG A 56 -1.33 3.69 -8.81
CA ARG A 56 -1.04 2.90 -10.02
C ARG A 56 -1.09 3.78 -11.24
N SER A 57 -0.25 3.49 -12.23
CA SER A 57 -0.35 4.09 -13.57
C SER A 57 -1.36 3.33 -14.42
N GLN A 58 -1.99 4.03 -15.34
CA GLN A 58 -2.71 3.41 -16.44
C GLN A 58 -1.76 2.55 -17.30
N PRO A 59 -2.23 1.40 -17.83
CA PRO A 59 -1.43 0.61 -18.75
C PRO A 59 -1.32 1.32 -20.12
N ASN A 60 -0.28 1.00 -20.88
CA ASN A 60 -0.11 1.40 -22.29
C ASN A 60 -0.03 2.91 -22.52
N THR A 61 0.61 3.63 -21.60
CA THR A 61 0.79 5.09 -21.70
C THR A 61 1.83 5.50 -22.74
N CYS A 62 2.60 4.55 -23.30
CA CYS A 62 3.60 4.80 -24.33
C CYS A 62 3.37 4.00 -25.63
N VAL A 63 3.90 4.55 -26.72
CA VAL A 63 3.86 3.91 -28.04
C VAL A 63 5.01 2.91 -28.17
N ILE A 64 4.68 1.63 -28.18
CA ILE A 64 5.67 0.56 -28.37
C ILE A 64 6.24 0.63 -29.80
N PRO A 65 7.57 0.73 -29.99
CA PRO A 65 8.20 0.71 -31.30
C PRO A 65 7.90 -0.59 -32.07
N VAL A 66 7.76 -0.50 -33.41
CA VAL A 66 7.38 -1.65 -34.27
C VAL A 66 8.32 -2.84 -34.09
N GLY A 67 9.63 -2.61 -33.91
CA GLY A 67 10.61 -3.67 -33.66
C GLY A 67 10.33 -4.47 -32.39
N MET A 68 9.91 -3.80 -31.31
CA MET A 68 9.56 -4.44 -30.03
C MET A 68 8.22 -5.16 -30.09
N ARG A 69 7.25 -4.64 -30.86
CA ARG A 69 5.97 -5.35 -31.10
C ARG A 69 6.17 -6.70 -31.78
N LYS A 70 7.16 -6.81 -32.67
CA LYS A 70 7.54 -8.09 -33.31
C LYS A 70 8.12 -9.11 -32.32
N GLN A 71 8.55 -8.68 -31.14
CA GLN A 71 9.03 -9.53 -30.05
C GLN A 71 7.94 -9.82 -29.00
N ASN A 72 6.66 -9.65 -29.35
CA ASN A 72 5.51 -9.87 -28.46
C ASN A 72 5.48 -8.98 -27.20
N ILE A 73 6.13 -7.81 -27.23
CA ILE A 73 5.96 -6.82 -26.16
C ILE A 73 4.62 -6.11 -26.40
N THR A 74 3.66 -6.38 -25.52
CA THR A 74 2.26 -5.92 -25.64
C THR A 74 1.92 -4.74 -24.72
N SER A 75 2.70 -4.52 -23.65
CA SER A 75 2.48 -3.44 -22.71
C SER A 75 3.68 -2.50 -22.56
N CYS A 76 3.39 -1.24 -22.26
CA CYS A 76 4.39 -0.21 -22.02
C CYS A 76 3.86 0.82 -21.03
N VAL A 77 4.67 1.24 -20.08
CA VAL A 77 4.34 2.36 -19.19
C VAL A 77 5.51 3.32 -19.11
N TYR A 78 5.22 4.60 -19.34
CA TYR A 78 6.21 5.68 -19.26
C TYR A 78 5.74 6.77 -18.32
N TYR A 79 4.54 7.31 -18.57
CA TYR A 79 4.00 8.39 -17.76
C TYR A 79 3.51 7.88 -16.39
N SER A 80 4.05 8.47 -15.32
CA SER A 80 3.65 8.23 -13.92
C SER A 80 2.96 9.42 -13.26
N GLU A 81 2.78 10.50 -14.02
CA GLU A 81 2.20 11.75 -13.54
C GLU A 81 0.78 11.52 -13.01
N TYR A 82 0.36 12.35 -12.05
CA TYR A 82 -0.99 12.37 -11.49
C TYR A 82 -2.14 12.25 -12.53
N ILE A 83 -1.96 12.80 -13.73
CA ILE A 83 -2.96 12.77 -14.81
C ILE A 83 -3.15 11.37 -15.42
N HIS A 84 -2.15 10.50 -15.32
CA HIS A 84 -2.12 9.15 -15.88
C HIS A 84 -2.30 8.07 -14.80
N GLU A 85 -2.83 8.45 -13.64
CA GLU A 85 -3.22 7.50 -12.59
C GLU A 85 -4.40 6.63 -13.03
N GLU A 86 -4.32 5.35 -12.68
CA GLU A 86 -5.42 4.41 -12.86
C GLU A 86 -6.46 4.63 -11.75
N ARG A 87 -7.72 4.70 -12.15
CA ARG A 87 -8.86 5.03 -11.27
C ARG A 87 -10.01 4.02 -11.38
N GLY A 88 -9.82 2.94 -12.14
CA GLY A 88 -10.81 1.88 -12.28
C GLY A 88 -10.94 1.00 -11.05
N ASP A 89 -12.08 0.33 -10.91
CA ASP A 89 -12.25 -0.77 -9.96
C ASP A 89 -11.81 -2.09 -10.58
N PHE A 90 -11.11 -2.90 -9.80
CA PHE A 90 -10.54 -4.17 -10.23
C PHE A 90 -10.97 -5.32 -9.32
N CYS A 91 -10.83 -6.52 -9.83
CA CYS A 91 -10.84 -7.76 -9.07
C CYS A 91 -9.40 -8.11 -8.68
N THR A 92 -9.22 -9.19 -7.90
CA THR A 92 -7.89 -9.69 -7.54
C THR A 92 -6.97 -9.83 -8.76
N LYS A 93 -5.66 -9.66 -8.54
CA LYS A 93 -4.64 -9.62 -9.60
C LYS A 93 -4.86 -8.54 -10.66
N TRP A 94 -5.48 -7.43 -10.29
CA TRP A 94 -5.72 -6.27 -11.15
C TRP A 94 -6.50 -6.59 -12.44
N ARG A 95 -7.41 -7.56 -12.38
CA ARG A 95 -8.25 -7.94 -13.51
C ARG A 95 -9.49 -7.06 -13.58
N ARG A 96 -9.84 -6.59 -14.77
CA ARG A 96 -11.14 -5.93 -15.00
C ARG A 96 -12.25 -6.96 -14.88
N ARG A 97 -13.37 -6.57 -14.27
CA ARG A 97 -14.55 -7.43 -14.12
C ARG A 97 -14.98 -7.99 -15.48
N ALA A 98 -15.12 -9.31 -15.54
CA ALA A 98 -15.61 -10.04 -16.69
C ALA A 98 -16.53 -11.17 -16.23
N SER A 99 -17.46 -11.61 -17.07
CA SER A 99 -18.50 -12.59 -16.71
C SER A 99 -17.97 -13.97 -16.25
N TYR A 100 -16.71 -14.30 -16.56
CA TYR A 100 -16.08 -15.56 -16.16
C TYR A 100 -15.34 -15.47 -14.81
N ILE A 101 -15.19 -14.26 -14.24
CA ILE A 101 -14.52 -14.06 -12.95
C ILE A 101 -15.56 -14.20 -11.84
N PRO A 102 -15.36 -15.07 -10.84
CA PRO A 102 -16.26 -15.19 -9.70
C PRO A 102 -16.44 -13.86 -8.96
N ASP A 103 -17.66 -13.57 -8.49
CA ASP A 103 -17.96 -12.34 -7.76
C ASP A 103 -17.11 -12.18 -6.48
N GLU A 104 -16.72 -13.29 -5.86
CA GLU A 104 -15.85 -13.32 -4.68
C GLU A 104 -14.46 -12.71 -4.95
N GLU A 105 -13.92 -12.87 -6.16
CA GLU A 105 -12.65 -12.26 -6.57
C GLU A 105 -12.76 -10.74 -6.78
N CYS A 106 -13.98 -10.22 -6.97
CA CYS A 106 -14.24 -8.81 -7.21
C CYS A 106 -14.82 -8.08 -5.98
N GLY A 107 -14.94 -8.77 -4.84
CA GLY A 107 -15.55 -8.24 -3.61
C GLY A 107 -14.60 -7.48 -2.67
N TRP A 108 -13.34 -7.33 -3.04
CA TRP A 108 -12.29 -6.78 -2.17
C TRP A 108 -12.25 -5.24 -2.26
N ASP A 109 -12.44 -4.55 -1.14
CA ASP A 109 -12.37 -3.08 -1.07
C ASP A 109 -10.96 -2.57 -1.41
N GLU A 110 -9.94 -3.39 -1.19
CA GLU A 110 -8.52 -3.12 -1.46
C GLU A 110 -8.19 -2.98 -2.96
N PHE A 111 -9.05 -3.48 -3.85
CA PHE A 111 -8.93 -3.35 -5.32
C PHE A 111 -9.92 -2.33 -5.91
N SER A 112 -10.69 -1.65 -5.06
CA SER A 112 -11.58 -0.55 -5.46
C SER A 112 -10.89 0.80 -5.30
N TYR A 113 -11.01 1.66 -6.31
CA TYR A 113 -10.39 2.97 -6.29
C TYR A 113 -11.17 3.93 -5.39
N LYS A 114 -10.47 4.62 -4.48
CA LYS A 114 -11.04 5.70 -3.68
C LYS A 114 -10.49 7.04 -4.14
N ASN A 115 -11.38 8.01 -4.32
CA ASN A 115 -10.98 9.35 -4.74
C ASN A 115 -10.42 10.17 -3.56
N SER A 116 -9.80 11.32 -3.87
CA SER A 116 -9.18 12.19 -2.87
C SER A 116 -10.18 12.78 -1.87
N ALA A 117 -11.43 13.01 -2.26
CA ALA A 117 -12.47 13.55 -1.37
C ALA A 117 -12.94 12.51 -0.34
N GLU A 118 -13.10 11.25 -0.77
CA GLU A 118 -13.42 10.11 0.09
C GLU A 118 -12.30 9.82 1.09
N LEU A 119 -11.05 9.83 0.62
CA LEU A 119 -9.88 9.64 1.48
C LEU A 119 -9.50 10.87 2.28
N LYS A 120 -10.13 12.03 2.00
CA LYS A 120 -9.78 13.34 2.58
C LYS A 120 -8.28 13.62 2.53
N SER A 121 -7.67 13.31 1.39
CA SER A 121 -6.24 13.38 1.18
C SER A 121 -5.91 14.36 0.05
N PHE A 122 -4.77 15.03 0.19
CA PHE A 122 -4.25 15.96 -0.81
C PHE A 122 -3.18 15.28 -1.67
N PRO A 123 -2.93 15.79 -2.89
CA PRO A 123 -1.79 15.36 -3.68
C PRO A 123 -0.47 15.54 -2.92
N ILE A 124 0.46 14.61 -3.16
CA ILE A 124 1.77 14.55 -2.49
C ILE A 124 2.84 14.51 -3.57
N VAL A 125 3.84 15.39 -3.44
CA VAL A 125 5.02 15.35 -4.29
C VAL A 125 6.06 14.44 -3.65
N GLY A 126 6.41 13.37 -4.36
CA GLY A 126 7.46 12.45 -4.00
C GLY A 126 8.83 12.87 -4.55
N LYS A 127 9.78 11.94 -4.55
CA LYS A 127 11.11 12.19 -5.13
C LYS A 127 11.08 11.98 -6.64
N LEU A 128 10.27 11.04 -7.12
CA LEU A 128 10.17 10.70 -8.53
C LEU A 128 9.04 11.44 -9.23
N ASP A 129 7.88 11.57 -8.60
CA ASP A 129 6.70 12.19 -9.23
C ASP A 129 5.73 12.81 -8.22
N GLY A 130 4.72 13.53 -8.71
CA GLY A 130 3.56 13.97 -7.97
C GLY A 130 2.43 12.96 -8.04
N TYR A 131 1.97 12.50 -6.87
CA TYR A 131 0.88 11.55 -6.72
C TYR A 131 -0.38 12.25 -6.24
N GLY A 132 -1.54 11.80 -6.72
CA GLY A 132 -2.84 12.26 -6.28
C GLY A 132 -3.16 11.87 -4.84
N GLY A 133 -4.22 12.49 -4.31
CA GLY A 133 -4.77 12.12 -3.00
C GLY A 133 -5.60 10.83 -3.01
N GLY A 134 -5.88 10.25 -4.19
CA GLY A 134 -6.63 9.01 -4.33
C GLY A 134 -5.78 7.76 -4.22
N GLY A 135 -6.39 6.61 -4.48
CA GLY A 135 -5.70 5.32 -4.63
C GLY A 135 -6.49 4.15 -4.08
N TYR A 136 -5.82 3.00 -4.04
CA TYR A 136 -6.34 1.74 -3.50
C TYR A 136 -5.87 1.59 -2.06
N VAL A 137 -6.77 1.29 -1.13
CA VAL A 137 -6.47 1.40 0.31
C VAL A 137 -6.66 0.08 1.03
N VAL A 138 -5.62 -0.34 1.73
CA VAL A 138 -5.66 -1.43 2.71
C VAL A 138 -5.66 -0.83 4.11
N LYS A 139 -6.72 -1.13 4.86
CA LYS A 139 -6.86 -0.71 6.27
C LYS A 139 -6.17 -1.74 7.17
N LEU A 140 -5.16 -1.31 7.92
CA LEU A 140 -4.44 -2.13 8.92
C LEU A 140 -5.15 -2.07 10.28
N GLN A 141 -6.41 -2.50 10.27
CA GLN A 141 -7.28 -2.59 11.44
C GLN A 141 -7.42 -4.06 11.88
N GLY A 142 -7.24 -4.33 13.17
CA GLY A 142 -7.38 -5.70 13.70
C GLY A 142 -6.21 -6.11 14.60
N ARG A 143 -6.20 -7.39 14.95
CA ARG A 143 -5.09 -8.03 15.69
C ARG A 143 -3.89 -8.28 14.78
N ALA A 144 -2.72 -8.52 15.38
CA ALA A 144 -1.50 -8.73 14.61
C ALA A 144 -1.59 -9.98 13.72
N GLU A 145 -2.23 -11.04 14.20
CA GLU A 145 -2.42 -12.31 13.48
C GLU A 145 -3.33 -12.12 12.26
N GLU A 146 -4.49 -11.49 12.45
CA GLU A 146 -5.45 -11.17 11.39
C GLU A 146 -4.82 -10.30 10.29
N LEU A 147 -4.00 -9.32 10.69
CA LEU A 147 -3.28 -8.47 9.75
C LEU A 147 -2.18 -9.23 9.01
N SER A 148 -1.50 -10.16 9.67
CA SER A 148 -0.49 -11.00 9.03
C SER A 148 -1.11 -11.88 7.95
N GLU A 149 -2.26 -12.50 8.24
CA GLU A 149 -3.02 -13.28 7.26
C GLU A 149 -3.48 -12.40 6.10
N LYS A 150 -4.11 -11.25 6.40
CA LYS A 150 -4.58 -10.31 5.37
C LYS A 150 -3.46 -9.85 4.42
N LEU A 151 -2.28 -9.54 4.96
CA LEU A 151 -1.13 -9.15 4.15
C LEU A 151 -0.62 -10.30 3.28
N LYS A 152 -0.68 -11.55 3.77
CA LYS A 152 -0.30 -12.73 2.97
C LYS A 152 -1.28 -12.94 1.84
N ASP A 153 -2.57 -12.76 2.09
CA ASP A 153 -3.59 -12.92 1.06
C ASP A 153 -3.47 -11.82 -0.01
N LEU A 154 -3.18 -10.58 0.39
CA LEU A 154 -2.91 -9.48 -0.54
C LEU A 154 -1.66 -9.73 -1.41
N GLN A 155 -0.62 -10.29 -0.83
CA GLN A 155 0.58 -10.68 -1.58
C GLN A 155 0.26 -11.80 -2.58
N GLN A 156 -0.52 -12.81 -2.19
CA GLN A 156 -0.97 -13.89 -3.08
C GLN A 156 -1.93 -13.39 -4.19
N ALA A 157 -2.73 -12.37 -3.88
CA ALA A 157 -3.62 -11.69 -4.81
C ALA A 157 -2.90 -10.69 -5.72
N GLU A 158 -1.56 -10.59 -5.65
CA GLU A 158 -0.72 -9.70 -6.47
C GLU A 158 -1.18 -8.23 -6.37
N TRP A 159 -1.43 -7.76 -5.15
CA TRP A 159 -1.83 -6.36 -4.92
C TRP A 159 -0.77 -5.37 -5.44
N THR A 160 0.50 -5.74 -5.42
CA THR A 160 1.56 -4.97 -6.10
C THR A 160 1.94 -5.64 -7.43
N ASP A 161 2.18 -4.84 -8.46
CA ASP A 161 2.71 -5.30 -9.75
C ASP A 161 3.56 -4.19 -10.41
N HIS A 162 3.99 -4.43 -11.66
CA HIS A 162 4.75 -3.49 -12.48
C HIS A 162 4.06 -2.15 -12.81
N LEU A 163 2.75 -2.03 -12.57
CA LEU A 163 1.98 -0.79 -12.75
C LEU A 163 1.87 0.02 -11.45
N THR A 164 2.25 -0.56 -10.30
CA THR A 164 2.37 0.16 -9.04
C THR A 164 3.44 1.24 -9.16
N ARG A 165 3.09 2.47 -8.75
CA ARG A 165 4.00 3.62 -8.78
C ARG A 165 4.43 4.08 -7.42
N ALA A 166 3.49 4.12 -6.48
CA ALA A 166 3.81 4.46 -5.11
C ALA A 166 2.93 3.71 -4.13
N ILE A 167 3.50 3.39 -2.97
CA ILE A 167 2.79 2.86 -1.82
C ILE A 167 3.10 3.75 -0.62
N PHE A 168 2.06 4.17 0.08
CA PHE A 168 2.15 5.02 1.25
C PHE A 168 1.69 4.23 2.47
N LEU A 169 2.53 4.12 3.50
CA LEU A 169 2.11 3.75 4.84
C LEU A 169 1.85 5.03 5.64
N GLU A 170 0.59 5.27 6.00
CA GLU A 170 0.16 6.50 6.67
C GLU A 170 -0.54 6.18 8.00
N PHE A 171 -0.12 6.85 9.08
CA PHE A 171 -0.79 6.74 10.38
C PHE A 171 -0.49 7.94 11.27
N SER A 172 -1.41 8.21 12.19
CA SER A 172 -1.28 9.25 13.22
C SER A 172 -0.98 8.64 14.58
N ILE A 173 -0.12 9.31 15.35
CA ILE A 173 0.31 8.89 16.68
C ILE A 173 0.14 10.03 17.66
N TYR A 174 -0.16 9.69 18.92
CA TYR A 174 -0.25 10.64 20.01
C TYR A 174 0.57 10.12 21.19
N ASN A 175 1.49 10.94 21.66
CA ASN A 175 2.30 10.65 22.83
C ASN A 175 1.77 11.47 24.02
N ALA A 176 1.18 10.77 24.99
CA ALA A 176 0.56 11.41 26.16
C ALA A 176 1.60 11.98 27.14
N ASN A 177 2.82 11.45 27.18
CA ASN A 177 3.85 11.87 28.12
C ASN A 177 4.34 13.30 27.83
N VAL A 178 4.38 13.67 26.54
CA VAL A 178 4.80 15.00 26.08
C VAL A 178 3.67 15.80 25.42
N ASN A 179 2.44 15.27 25.44
CA ASN A 179 1.25 15.86 24.83
C ASN A 179 1.47 16.28 23.36
N LEU A 180 2.01 15.37 22.55
CA LEU A 180 2.38 15.64 21.15
C LEU A 180 1.65 14.71 20.17
N PHE A 181 1.12 15.29 19.10
CA PHE A 181 0.63 14.56 17.93
C PHE A 181 1.72 14.45 16.88
N GLY A 182 1.88 13.24 16.32
CA GLY A 182 2.77 12.95 15.20
C GLY A 182 1.99 12.37 14.03
N LEU A 183 2.43 12.69 12.82
CA LEU A 183 1.94 12.11 11.58
C LEU A 183 3.11 11.40 10.91
N ALA A 184 2.99 10.09 10.73
CA ALA A 184 3.98 9.28 10.04
C ALA A 184 3.47 8.94 8.64
N ARG A 185 4.31 9.23 7.64
CA ARG A 185 4.09 8.85 6.24
C ARG A 185 5.38 8.27 5.71
N ILE A 186 5.34 7.01 5.29
CA ILE A 186 6.45 6.32 4.64
C ILE A 186 6.02 6.06 3.21
N MET A 187 6.84 6.48 2.24
CA MET A 187 6.53 6.39 0.82
C MET A 187 7.56 5.47 0.14
N PHE A 188 7.05 4.50 -0.61
CA PHE A 188 7.81 3.63 -1.49
C PHE A 188 7.44 4.00 -2.92
N GLU A 189 8.41 4.44 -3.71
CA GLU A 189 8.19 4.79 -5.12
C GLU A 189 8.88 3.74 -6.00
N SER A 190 8.21 3.29 -7.06
CA SER A 190 8.75 2.36 -8.05
C SER A 190 8.79 3.02 -9.43
N ILE A 191 9.97 2.97 -10.05
CA ILE A 191 10.19 3.54 -11.39
C ILE A 191 9.54 2.67 -12.47
N PRO A 192 9.07 3.25 -13.59
CA PRO A 192 8.55 2.50 -14.73
C PRO A 192 9.51 1.45 -15.31
N GLY A 193 10.82 1.68 -15.16
CA GLY A 193 11.86 0.73 -15.59
C GLY A 193 12.08 -0.46 -14.66
N GLY A 194 11.36 -0.54 -13.53
CA GLY A 194 11.56 -1.56 -12.49
C GLY A 194 12.62 -1.18 -11.46
N GLY A 195 12.39 -1.62 -10.22
CA GLY A 195 13.16 -1.26 -9.03
C GLY A 195 12.26 -0.76 -7.90
#